data_AF-A0A2M9M156-F1
#
_entry.id   AF-A0A2M9M156-F1
#
_cell.length_a   1.000
_cell.length_b   1.000
_cell.length_c   1.000
_cell.angle_alpha   90.00
_cell.angle_beta   90.00
_cell.angle_gamma   90.00
#
_symmetry.space_group_name_H-M   'P 1'
#
loop_
_entity.id
_entity.type
_entity.pdbx_description
1 polymer ?
#
loop_
_entity_poly.entity_id
_entity_poly.type
_entity_poly.pdbx_seq_one_letter_code
_entity_poly.pdbx_strand_id
1 'polypeptide(L)' 'MITAEYAVGTLAACAFAAVLYKLVTSGPVAAALRSVLQRALDVPF' A
#
# COMPACT_ATOMS: atom_id res chain seq x y z
N MET A 1 -2.62 31.82 -5.69
CA MET A 1 -3.33 31.79 -4.40
C MET A 1 -3.64 30.33 -4.10
N ILE A 2 -3.11 29.79 -3.01
CA ILE A 2 -3.49 28.47 -2.49
C ILE A 2 -4.56 28.79 -1.43
N THR A 3 -5.83 28.53 -1.72
CA THR A 3 -6.86 28.67 -0.67
C THR A 3 -6.68 27.54 0.33
N ALA A 4 -7.01 27.79 1.61
CA ALA A 4 -6.82 26.82 2.68
C ALA A 4 -7.49 25.47 2.38
N GLU A 5 -8.61 25.49 1.65
CA GLU A 5 -9.37 24.32 1.23
C GLU A 5 -8.55 23.37 0.34
N TYR A 6 -7.86 23.92 -0.68
CA TYR A 6 -7.02 23.10 -1.56
C TYR A 6 -5.81 22.53 -0.82
N ALA A 7 -5.19 23.31 0.08
CA ALA A 7 -4.07 22.84 0.89
C ALA A 7 -4.46 21.68 1.81
N VAL A 8 -5.62 21.78 2.48
CA VAL A 8 -6.16 20.72 3.34
C VAL A 8 -6.53 19.49 2.50
N GLY A 9 -7.10 19.67 1.31
CA GLY A 9 -7.40 18.57 0.39
C GLY A 9 -6.14 17.78 0.00
N THR A 10 -5.03 18.46 -0.33
CA THR A 10 -3.76 17.79 -0.63
C THR A 10 -3.17 17.09 0.59
N LEU A 11 -3.20 17.73 1.77
CA LEU A 11 -2.75 17.12 3.02
C LEU A 11 -3.51 15.84 3.35
N ALA A 12 -4.84 15.85 3.23
CA ALA A 12 -5.67 14.68 3.45
C ALA A 12 -5.32 13.53 2.49
N ALA A 13 -5.12 13.84 1.20
CA ALA A 13 -4.72 12.85 0.20
C ALA A 13 -3.34 12.26 0.51
N CYS A 14 -2.36 13.09 0.88
CA CYS A 14 -1.02 12.64 1.26
C CYS A 14 -1.03 11.77 2.52
N ALA A 15 -1.82 12.15 3.53
CA ALA A 15 -1.97 11.36 4.75
C ALA A 15 -2.57 9.98 4.46
N PHE A 16 -3.61 9.92 3.63
CA PHE A 16 -4.20 8.66 3.20
C PHE A 16 -3.22 7.79 2.41
N ALA A 17 -2.48 8.40 1.46
CA ALA A 17 -1.44 7.70 0.70
C ALA A 17 -0.34 7.11 1.60
N ALA A 18 0.09 7.84 2.63
CA ALA A 18 1.07 7.36 3.59
C ALA A 18 0.57 6.13 4.38
N VAL A 19 -0.71 6.15 4.78
CA VAL A 19 -1.34 4.99 5.45
C VAL A 19 -1.40 3.78 4.51
N LEU A 20 -1.84 3.96 3.27
CA LEU A 20 -1.87 2.89 2.27
C LEU A 20 -0.47 2.32 2.01
N TYR A 21 0.54 3.17 1.92
CA TYR A 21 1.93 2.75 1.74
C TYR A 21 2.39 1.86 2.91
N LYS A 22 2.05 2.23 4.15
CA LYS A 22 2.36 1.41 5.33
C LYS A 22 1.62 0.07 5.31
N LEU A 23 0.37 0.05 4.87
CA LEU A 23 -0.43 -1.19 4.76
C LEU A 23 0.16 -2.14 3.71
N VAL A 24 0.43 -1.65 2.49
CA VAL A 24 0.99 -2.46 1.40
C VAL A 24 2.41 -2.94 1.71
N THR A 25 3.20 -2.12 2.42
CA THR A 25 4.56 -2.47 2.82
C THR A 25 4.61 -3.26 4.15
N SER A 26 3.45 -3.62 4.70
CA SER A 26 3.38 -4.33 5.98
C SER A 26 3.82 -5.80 5.84
N GLY A 27 4.31 -6.37 6.95
CA GLY A 27 4.68 -7.78 7.03
C GLY A 27 3.58 -8.75 6.58
N PRO A 28 2.32 -8.58 7.01
CA PRO A 28 1.22 -9.44 6.57
C PRO A 28 0.98 -9.44 5.07
N VAL A 29 1.00 -8.27 4.40
CA VAL A 29 0.82 -8.18 2.95
C VAL A 29 1.97 -8.84 2.20
N ALA A 30 3.21 -8.59 2.64
CA ALA A 30 4.40 -9.24 2.07
C ALA A 30 4.38 -10.76 2.26
N ALA A 31 3.93 -11.26 3.43
CA ALA A 31 3.81 -12.68 3.70
C ALA A 31 2.73 -13.34 2.84
N ALA A 32 1.57 -12.69 2.67
CA ALA A 32 0.52 -13.18 1.79
C ALA A 32 1.00 -13.27 0.33
N LEU A 33 1.69 -12.23 -0.17
CA LEU A 33 2.26 -12.25 -1.52
C LEU A 33 3.29 -13.38 -1.68
N ARG A 34 4.18 -13.56 -0.71
CA ARG A 34 5.16 -14.67 -0.71
C ARG A 34 4.48 -16.04 -0.73
N SER A 35 3.41 -16.22 0.04
CA SER A 35 2.65 -17.48 0.05
C SER A 35 2.04 -17.80 -1.31
N VAL A 36 1.48 -16.79 -2.00
CA VAL A 36 0.96 -16.96 -3.36
C VAL A 36 2.08 -17.34 -4.34
N LEU A 37 3.23 -16.66 -4.28
CA LEU A 37 4.38 -16.97 -5.13
C LEU A 37 4.93 -18.37 -4.87
N GLN A 38 5.03 -18.79 -3.61
CA GLN A 38 5.47 -20.15 -3.26
C GLN A 38 4.54 -21.20 -3.84
N ARG A 39 3.22 -21.03 -3.71
CA ARG A 39 2.24 -21.95 -4.30
C ARG A 39 2.34 -22.01 -5.84
N ALA A 40 2.62 -20.87 -6.48
CA ALA A 40 2.79 -20.83 -7.93
C ALA A 40 4.07 -21.54 -8.41
N LEU A 41 5.13 -21.53 -7.58
CA LEU A 41 6.41 -22.17 -7.88
C LEU A 41 6.47 -23.64 -7.46
N ASP A 42 5.63 -24.07 -6.52
CA ASP A 42 5.56 -25.45 -6.00
C ASP A 42 4.72 -26.39 -6.90
N VAL A 43 4.53 -26.03 -8.18
CA VAL A 43 3.85 -26.89 -9.14
C VAL A 43 4.85 -27.94 -9.66
N PRO A 44 4.60 -29.24 -9.47
CA PRO A 44 5.47 -30.28 -10.00
C PRO A 44 5.43 -30.27 -11.54
N PHE A 45 6.60 -30.39 -12.16
CA PHE A 45 6.76 -30.53 -13.61
C PHE A 45 6.31 -31.90 -14.10
#